data_AF-A0A0C2D3Z1-F1
#
_entry.id   AF-A0A0C2D3Z1-F1
#
_cell.length_a   1.000
_cell.length_b   1.000
_cell.length_c   1.000
_cell.angle_alpha   90.00
_cell.angle_beta   90.00
_cell.angle_gamma   90.00
#
_symmetry.space_group_name_H-M   'P 1'
#
loop_
_entity.id
_entity.type
_entity.pdbx_description
1 polymer ?
#
loop_
_entity_poly.entity_id
_entity_poly.type
_entity_poly.pdbx_seq_one_letter_code
_entity_poly.pdbx_strand_id
1 'polypeptide(L)'
;MVAALLAGSIVACGGASEEVAEGAETATDGGTGQDDAGTEAGPSEGGEEGEGGEGGEEGGSKDCGDGKIGPGESCDGDLLGGQSCQSLGFVGGTLECGDSCTYDATGCTNQVCGNGIIEGTEECEGNDLGGVNCPELGFGPGLPTCTDSCTFDTSTCPTLNEGDPCSAFNPCENDLNCVSNTCYDGSPGDPCKMDGQCESGQCEGAGLLTDGECL
;
A
#
# COMPACT_ATOMS: atom_id res chain seq x y z
N MET A 1 47.36 -3.13 -49.23
CA MET A 1 46.93 -2.44 -47.99
C MET A 1 45.79 -1.51 -48.39
N VAL A 2 44.56 -2.02 -48.39
CA VAL A 2 43.37 -1.21 -48.72
C VAL A 2 42.22 -1.68 -47.81
N ALA A 3 41.89 -0.76 -46.90
CA ALA A 3 40.62 -0.47 -46.24
C ALA A 3 39.51 -1.53 -46.26
N ALA A 4 39.22 -2.10 -45.09
CA ALA A 4 37.89 -2.64 -44.78
C ALA A 4 37.01 -1.50 -44.24
N LEU A 5 35.99 -1.16 -45.03
CA LEU A 5 34.96 -0.17 -44.71
C LEU A 5 33.95 -0.71 -43.69
N LEU A 6 33.54 0.16 -42.78
CA LEU A 6 32.53 -0.01 -41.73
C LEU A 6 31.16 -0.43 -42.30
N ALA A 7 30.54 -1.45 -41.72
CA ALA A 7 29.12 -1.73 -41.88
C ALA A 7 28.36 -1.02 -40.75
N GLY A 8 27.66 0.05 -41.09
CA GLY A 8 26.64 0.66 -40.25
C GLY A 8 25.32 -0.09 -40.38
N SER A 9 24.70 -0.43 -39.25
CA SER A 9 23.33 -0.94 -39.22
C SER A 9 22.36 0.22 -39.05
N ILE A 10 21.41 0.26 -39.97
CA ILE A 10 20.42 1.31 -40.22
C ILE A 10 19.31 1.17 -39.18
N VAL A 11 19.03 2.25 -38.45
CA VAL A 11 17.82 2.42 -37.63
C VAL A 11 16.63 2.56 -38.58
N ALA A 12 15.65 1.67 -38.45
CA ALA A 12 14.35 1.79 -39.08
C ALA A 12 13.37 2.42 -38.08
N CYS A 13 12.95 3.66 -38.35
CA CYS A 13 11.79 4.27 -37.73
C CYS A 13 10.57 3.93 -38.60
N GLY A 14 9.63 3.15 -38.06
CA GLY A 14 8.36 2.81 -38.70
C GLY A 14 7.22 3.52 -37.99
N GLY A 15 6.81 4.66 -38.54
CA GLY A 15 5.53 5.28 -38.21
C GLY A 15 4.38 4.59 -38.96
N ALA A 16 3.26 4.42 -38.28
CA ALA A 16 1.96 4.25 -38.91
C ALA A 16 0.99 5.18 -38.16
N SER A 17 0.54 6.18 -38.88
CA SER A 17 -0.42 7.20 -38.47
C SER A 17 -1.79 6.87 -39.07
N GLU A 18 -2.83 7.31 -38.35
CA GLU A 18 -4.26 7.35 -38.72
C GLU A 18 -4.97 5.98 -38.80
N GLU A 19 -6.24 5.78 -38.40
CA GLU A 19 -7.43 6.62 -38.67
C GLU A 19 -8.55 6.45 -37.61
N VAL A 20 -9.46 7.42 -37.62
CA VAL A 20 -10.64 7.67 -36.79
C VAL A 20 -11.77 6.64 -36.99
N ALA A 21 -12.50 6.31 -35.93
CA ALA A 21 -13.89 5.84 -36.02
C ALA A 21 -14.77 6.55 -34.97
N GLU A 22 -15.78 7.25 -35.48
CA GLU A 22 -16.85 7.92 -34.76
C GLU A 22 -17.92 6.93 -34.27
N GLY A 23 -18.63 7.32 -33.20
CA GLY A 23 -20.07 7.05 -33.02
C GLY A 23 -20.47 5.85 -32.16
N ALA A 24 -21.04 6.09 -30.98
CA ALA A 24 -22.49 6.11 -30.80
C ALA A 24 -22.88 6.20 -29.31
N GLU A 25 -23.78 7.13 -29.05
CA GLU A 25 -24.51 7.40 -27.82
C GLU A 25 -25.24 6.19 -27.19
N THR A 26 -25.37 6.18 -25.85
CA THR A 26 -26.71 6.06 -25.24
C THR A 26 -26.71 6.68 -23.85
N ALA A 27 -27.30 7.87 -23.77
CA ALA A 27 -27.82 8.42 -22.53
C ALA A 27 -29.13 7.70 -22.19
N THR A 28 -29.30 7.29 -20.93
CA THR A 28 -30.63 7.04 -20.38
C THR A 28 -30.99 8.20 -19.46
N ASP A 29 -31.84 9.06 -20.01
CA ASP A 29 -32.95 9.78 -19.37
C ASP A 29 -33.41 9.07 -18.07
N GLY A 30 -33.53 9.74 -16.93
CA GLY A 30 -34.51 10.81 -16.73
C GLY A 30 -35.64 10.25 -15.87
N GLY A 31 -35.63 10.59 -14.58
CA GLY A 31 -36.62 10.12 -13.61
C GLY A 31 -36.72 11.09 -12.45
N THR A 32 -37.30 12.25 -12.72
CA THR A 32 -37.78 13.22 -11.73
C THR A 32 -38.91 12.63 -10.90
N GLY A 33 -38.92 12.91 -9.59
CA GLY A 33 -40.05 12.63 -8.71
C GLY A 33 -39.76 13.00 -7.26
N GLN A 34 -39.81 14.30 -6.96
CA GLN A 34 -40.26 14.77 -5.64
C GLN A 34 -41.70 14.33 -5.45
N ASP A 35 -42.08 13.91 -4.24
CA ASP A 35 -43.32 14.28 -3.56
C ASP A 35 -43.29 13.82 -2.09
N ASP A 36 -43.75 14.74 -1.24
CA ASP A 36 -43.71 14.80 0.22
C ASP A 36 -44.73 13.91 0.97
N ALA A 37 -44.66 14.02 2.31
CA ALA A 37 -45.63 13.63 3.35
C ALA A 37 -45.55 12.16 3.81
N GLY A 38 -45.23 11.83 5.07
CA GLY A 38 -45.69 12.44 6.31
C GLY A 38 -47.01 11.77 6.74
N THR A 39 -46.99 10.91 7.76
CA THR A 39 -48.12 10.67 8.69
C THR A 39 -47.66 9.83 9.88
N GLU A 40 -48.08 10.33 11.04
CA GLU A 40 -47.84 9.89 12.40
C GLU A 40 -48.80 8.74 12.84
N ALA A 41 -48.39 8.06 13.92
CA ALA A 41 -49.21 7.52 15.02
C ALA A 41 -49.93 6.15 14.90
N GLY A 42 -49.71 5.32 15.93
CA GLY A 42 -50.73 4.41 16.48
C GLY A 42 -50.21 3.09 17.09
N PRO A 43 -50.43 2.81 18.39
CA PRO A 43 -50.03 1.57 19.05
C PRO A 43 -51.04 0.45 18.80
N SER A 44 -50.62 -0.81 18.92
CA SER A 44 -51.55 -1.92 19.13
C SER A 44 -50.93 -2.89 20.14
N GLU A 45 -51.51 -2.84 21.34
CA GLU A 45 -51.50 -3.94 22.28
C GLU A 45 -52.27 -5.13 21.69
N GLY A 46 -51.80 -6.33 21.99
CA GLY A 46 -52.44 -7.58 21.61
C GLY A 46 -51.57 -8.73 22.06
N GLY A 47 -51.62 -9.03 23.37
CA GLY A 47 -51.11 -10.28 23.89
C GLY A 47 -52.04 -11.43 23.50
N GLU A 48 -51.48 -12.59 23.24
CA GLU A 48 -52.12 -13.87 23.48
C GLU A 48 -51.05 -14.89 23.86
N GLU A 49 -51.33 -15.58 24.95
CA GLU A 49 -50.47 -16.51 25.66
C GLU A 49 -50.40 -17.84 24.90
N GLY A 50 -49.18 -18.35 24.76
CA GLY A 50 -48.91 -19.69 24.25
C GLY A 50 -47.81 -20.31 25.09
N GLU A 51 -48.22 -21.05 26.11
CA GLU A 51 -47.37 -21.85 26.99
C GLU A 51 -46.70 -23.02 26.25
N GLY A 52 -45.55 -23.47 26.79
CA GLY A 52 -45.14 -24.87 26.69
C GLY A 52 -43.83 -25.10 25.95
N GLY A 53 -42.74 -24.97 26.68
CA GLY A 53 -41.41 -25.36 26.21
C GLY A 53 -40.38 -25.32 27.32
N GLU A 54 -40.65 -25.98 28.45
CA GLU A 54 -39.62 -26.36 29.40
C GLU A 54 -38.66 -27.34 28.70
N GLY A 55 -37.52 -26.80 28.27
CA GLY A 55 -36.36 -27.53 27.80
C GLY A 55 -35.15 -26.69 28.19
N GLY A 56 -34.78 -26.78 29.47
CA GLY A 56 -33.57 -26.15 29.95
C GLY A 56 -32.39 -26.81 29.26
N GLU A 57 -31.65 -26.05 28.46
CA GLU A 57 -30.27 -26.36 28.17
C GLU A 57 -29.49 -25.06 28.33
N GLU A 58 -28.75 -24.99 29.43
CA GLU A 58 -27.56 -24.16 29.45
C GLU A 58 -26.77 -24.52 28.19
N GLY A 59 -26.70 -23.57 27.25
CA GLY A 59 -25.95 -23.66 25.98
C GLY A 59 -24.45 -23.71 26.23
N GLY A 60 -24.03 -24.70 27.01
CA GLY A 60 -22.66 -25.02 27.32
C GLY A 60 -22.30 -26.29 26.57
N SER A 61 -21.46 -26.11 25.54
CA SER A 61 -20.31 -26.98 25.26
C SER A 61 -20.54 -28.50 25.06
N LYS A 62 -21.79 -29.00 24.99
CA LYS A 62 -22.07 -30.43 24.80
C LYS A 62 -22.23 -30.85 23.34
N ASP A 63 -22.48 -29.91 22.45
CA ASP A 63 -22.59 -30.19 21.02
C ASP A 63 -21.22 -30.18 20.32
N CYS A 64 -20.17 -29.77 21.04
CA CYS A 64 -18.85 -29.70 20.47
C CYS A 64 -18.23 -31.08 20.21
N GLY A 65 -17.83 -31.31 18.96
CA GLY A 65 -17.31 -32.57 18.45
C GLY A 65 -18.41 -33.50 17.91
N ASP A 66 -19.60 -32.98 17.59
CA ASP A 66 -20.69 -33.76 17.01
C ASP A 66 -20.66 -33.84 15.47
N GLY A 67 -19.66 -33.22 14.86
CA GLY A 67 -19.38 -33.28 13.42
C GLY A 67 -20.22 -32.33 12.58
N LYS A 68 -20.80 -31.28 13.18
CA LYS A 68 -21.46 -30.16 12.48
C LYS A 68 -21.26 -28.88 13.31
N ILE A 69 -21.29 -27.72 12.65
CA ILE A 69 -21.21 -26.43 13.36
C ILE A 69 -22.63 -26.04 13.79
N GLY A 70 -22.90 -26.09 15.08
CA GLY A 70 -24.17 -25.75 15.71
C GLY A 70 -24.35 -24.25 16.04
N PRO A 71 -25.55 -23.87 16.52
CA PRO A 71 -25.78 -22.51 17.01
C PRO A 71 -24.91 -22.21 18.23
N GLY A 72 -24.09 -21.16 18.13
CA GLY A 72 -23.18 -20.73 19.21
C GLY A 72 -21.76 -21.32 19.09
N GLU A 73 -21.52 -22.21 18.13
CA GLU A 73 -20.20 -22.76 17.85
C GLU A 73 -19.53 -21.99 16.72
N SER A 74 -18.22 -21.78 16.84
CA SER A 74 -17.43 -21.19 15.76
C SER A 74 -16.93 -22.25 14.77
N CYS A 75 -16.67 -23.46 15.27
CA CYS A 75 -16.13 -24.61 14.56
C CYS A 75 -16.55 -25.91 15.27
N ASP A 76 -16.34 -27.07 14.65
CA ASP A 76 -16.51 -28.39 15.29
C ASP A 76 -15.47 -29.39 14.73
N GLY A 77 -14.53 -29.83 15.56
CA GLY A 77 -13.44 -30.71 15.12
C GLY A 77 -12.68 -30.13 13.92
N ASP A 78 -12.69 -30.84 12.79
CA ASP A 78 -12.07 -30.37 11.53
C ASP A 78 -12.95 -29.39 10.73
N LEU A 79 -14.22 -29.19 11.13
CA LEU A 79 -15.13 -28.24 10.50
C LEU A 79 -14.86 -26.83 11.02
N LEU A 80 -13.91 -26.15 10.39
CA LEU A 80 -13.51 -24.77 10.73
C LEU A 80 -14.44 -23.68 10.16
N GLY A 81 -15.57 -24.05 9.55
CA GLY A 81 -16.52 -23.08 8.99
C GLY A 81 -15.93 -22.22 7.85
N GLY A 82 -14.90 -22.73 7.17
CA GLY A 82 -14.16 -21.99 6.14
C GLY A 82 -13.14 -20.98 6.69
N GLN A 83 -12.94 -20.92 8.01
CA GLN A 83 -11.86 -20.13 8.59
C GLN A 83 -10.50 -20.83 8.49
N SER A 84 -9.46 -20.01 8.48
CA SER A 84 -8.05 -20.40 8.43
C SER A 84 -7.24 -19.40 9.25
N CYS A 85 -5.97 -19.69 9.53
CA CYS A 85 -5.09 -18.71 10.15
C CYS A 85 -5.07 -17.38 9.35
N GLN A 86 -5.05 -17.47 8.02
CA GLN A 86 -5.06 -16.30 7.13
C GLN A 86 -6.35 -15.47 7.25
N SER A 87 -7.52 -16.10 7.36
CA SER A 87 -8.77 -15.35 7.53
C SER A 87 -8.92 -14.71 8.90
N LEU A 88 -8.12 -15.16 9.89
CA LEU A 88 -8.04 -14.57 11.22
C LEU A 88 -6.91 -13.54 11.38
N GLY A 89 -6.19 -13.22 10.30
CA GLY A 89 -5.14 -12.18 10.29
C GLY A 89 -3.72 -12.67 10.55
N PHE A 90 -3.49 -13.99 10.55
CA PHE A 90 -2.16 -14.59 10.64
C PHE A 90 -1.58 -14.83 9.24
N VAL A 91 -0.25 -15.02 9.14
CA VAL A 91 0.40 -15.23 7.82
C VAL A 91 0.34 -16.69 7.36
N GLY A 92 0.13 -17.61 8.29
CA GLY A 92 0.04 -19.04 8.00
C GLY A 92 -0.15 -19.88 9.25
N GLY A 93 0.15 -21.18 9.13
CA GLY A 93 -0.01 -22.16 10.20
C GLY A 93 -1.25 -23.03 10.06
N THR A 94 -1.59 -23.74 11.13
CA THR A 94 -2.77 -24.62 11.20
C THR A 94 -3.73 -24.08 12.25
N LEU A 95 -4.96 -23.80 11.82
CA LEU A 95 -6.05 -23.40 12.72
C LEU A 95 -6.75 -24.67 13.22
N GLU A 96 -6.96 -24.76 14.52
CA GLU A 96 -7.66 -25.89 15.13
C GLU A 96 -8.97 -25.44 15.77
N CYS A 97 -9.87 -26.40 16.00
CA CYS A 97 -11.06 -26.18 16.80
C CYS A 97 -10.82 -26.71 18.21
N GLY A 98 -10.85 -25.83 19.22
CA GLY A 98 -10.65 -26.23 20.61
C GLY A 98 -11.87 -26.98 21.19
N ASP A 99 -11.67 -27.60 22.35
CA ASP A 99 -12.70 -28.40 23.06
C ASP A 99 -13.98 -27.61 23.44
N SER A 100 -13.93 -26.27 23.35
CA SER A 100 -15.06 -25.36 23.59
C SER A 100 -15.73 -24.86 22.30
N CYS A 101 -15.41 -25.46 21.14
CA CYS A 101 -15.90 -25.07 19.82
C CYS A 101 -15.61 -23.60 19.45
N THR A 102 -14.46 -23.14 19.93
CA THR A 102 -13.85 -21.86 19.59
C THR A 102 -12.55 -22.12 18.84
N TYR A 103 -12.20 -21.21 17.94
CA TYR A 103 -10.93 -21.29 17.22
C TYR A 103 -9.73 -21.27 18.17
N ASP A 104 -8.84 -22.24 18.00
CA ASP A 104 -7.52 -22.28 18.61
C ASP A 104 -6.47 -21.87 17.56
N ALA A 105 -5.96 -20.64 17.72
CA ALA A 105 -4.95 -20.06 16.84
C ALA A 105 -3.51 -20.25 17.35
N THR A 106 -3.27 -21.11 18.35
CA THR A 106 -1.92 -21.36 18.87
C THR A 106 -0.99 -21.98 17.82
N GLY A 107 -1.55 -22.73 16.86
CA GLY A 107 -0.84 -23.24 15.69
C GLY A 107 -0.67 -22.24 14.54
N CYS A 108 -1.20 -21.02 14.68
CA CYS A 108 -1.05 -19.97 13.67
C CYS A 108 0.29 -19.23 13.82
N THR A 109 0.83 -18.80 12.67
CA THR A 109 2.09 -18.06 12.59
C THR A 109 1.81 -16.57 12.49
N ASN A 110 2.40 -15.77 13.38
CA ASN A 110 2.35 -14.30 13.28
C ASN A 110 3.34 -13.82 12.22
N GLN A 111 3.06 -12.66 11.62
CA GLN A 111 4.06 -11.94 10.82
C GLN A 111 5.27 -11.58 11.69
N VAL A 112 6.47 -11.65 11.12
CA VAL A 112 7.70 -11.29 11.82
C VAL A 112 8.58 -10.42 10.93
N CYS A 113 8.59 -9.13 11.25
CA CYS A 113 9.50 -8.20 10.59
C CYS A 113 10.96 -8.53 10.91
N GLY A 114 11.83 -8.47 9.91
CA GLY A 114 13.25 -8.78 10.04
C GLY A 114 13.60 -10.25 9.79
N ASN A 115 12.68 -11.05 9.23
CA ASN A 115 12.89 -12.48 8.96
C ASN A 115 13.38 -12.80 7.53
N GLY A 116 13.52 -11.79 6.66
CA GLY A 116 13.94 -11.94 5.26
C GLY A 116 12.84 -12.39 4.28
N ILE A 117 11.58 -12.44 4.68
CA ILE A 117 10.42 -12.80 3.86
C ILE A 117 9.34 -11.74 4.02
N ILE A 118 8.93 -11.07 2.94
CA ILE A 118 7.76 -10.18 2.96
C ILE A 118 6.49 -11.02 3.14
N GLU A 119 5.80 -10.87 4.27
CA GLU A 119 4.58 -11.62 4.58
C GLU A 119 3.49 -10.77 5.27
N GLY A 120 2.24 -11.21 5.15
CA GLY A 120 1.11 -10.55 5.81
C GLY A 120 0.91 -9.10 5.36
N THR A 121 1.15 -8.16 6.29
CA THR A 121 0.97 -6.72 6.07
C THR A 121 2.29 -5.96 5.91
N GLU A 122 3.43 -6.66 5.82
CA GLU A 122 4.72 -6.04 5.60
C GLU A 122 4.79 -5.41 4.22
N GLU A 123 5.28 -4.17 4.15
CA GLU A 123 5.48 -3.45 2.89
C GLU A 123 6.85 -3.78 2.26
N CYS A 124 7.83 -4.12 3.11
CA CYS A 124 9.20 -4.41 2.76
C CYS A 124 9.84 -5.27 3.85
N GLU A 125 11.04 -5.81 3.56
CA GLU A 125 11.80 -6.63 4.49
C GLU A 125 13.32 -6.42 4.31
N GLY A 126 13.90 -5.62 5.20
CA GLY A 126 15.30 -5.21 5.11
C GLY A 126 15.62 -4.50 3.79
N ASN A 127 16.29 -5.19 2.86
CA ASN A 127 16.61 -4.68 1.52
C ASN A 127 15.63 -5.19 0.43
N ASP A 128 14.73 -6.11 0.78
CA ASP A 128 13.65 -6.51 -0.13
C ASP A 128 12.53 -5.47 -0.05
N LEU A 129 12.44 -4.64 -1.09
CA LEU A 129 11.45 -3.57 -1.15
C LEU A 129 10.18 -4.00 -1.92
N GLY A 130 10.02 -5.30 -2.20
CA GLY A 130 8.87 -5.80 -2.95
C GLY A 130 8.77 -5.26 -4.39
N GLY A 131 9.88 -4.73 -4.93
CA GLY A 131 9.95 -4.07 -6.24
C GLY A 131 9.55 -2.59 -6.25
N VAL A 132 9.14 -2.02 -5.11
CA VAL A 132 8.75 -0.62 -4.99
C VAL A 132 9.97 0.30 -5.02
N ASN A 133 9.83 1.43 -5.72
CA ASN A 133 10.82 2.50 -5.76
C ASN A 133 10.20 3.87 -5.41
N CYS A 134 11.04 4.87 -5.15
CA CYS A 134 10.60 6.22 -4.77
C CYS A 134 9.64 6.86 -5.80
N PRO A 135 9.87 6.73 -7.12
CA PRO A 135 8.91 7.21 -8.14
C PRO A 135 7.50 6.64 -8.00
N GLU A 136 7.34 5.36 -7.67
CA GLU A 136 6.02 4.75 -7.46
C GLU A 136 5.30 5.30 -6.23
N LEU A 137 6.06 5.85 -5.27
CA LEU A 137 5.56 6.49 -4.06
C LEU A 137 5.35 8.02 -4.22
N GLY A 138 5.57 8.56 -5.42
CA GLY A 138 5.39 9.99 -5.71
C GLY A 138 6.60 10.86 -5.37
N PHE A 139 7.79 10.27 -5.28
CA PHE A 139 9.06 10.96 -5.02
C PHE A 139 9.99 10.93 -6.25
N GLY A 140 11.13 11.60 -6.15
CA GLY A 140 12.18 11.57 -7.15
C GLY A 140 12.81 10.19 -7.37
N PRO A 141 13.77 10.08 -8.31
CA PRO A 141 14.43 8.81 -8.61
C PRO A 141 15.22 8.30 -7.40
N GLY A 142 14.95 7.07 -6.96
CA GLY A 142 15.60 6.49 -5.79
C GLY A 142 14.92 5.21 -5.31
N LEU A 143 15.44 4.66 -4.21
CA LEU A 143 14.84 3.53 -3.50
C LEU A 143 14.55 3.96 -2.05
N PRO A 144 13.36 3.64 -1.52
CA PRO A 144 13.10 3.83 -0.09
C PRO A 144 13.93 2.83 0.73
N THR A 145 14.04 3.08 2.03
CA THR A 145 14.55 2.11 3.00
C THR A 145 13.40 1.38 3.68
N CYS A 146 13.69 0.25 4.33
CA CYS A 146 12.71 -0.46 5.14
C CYS A 146 12.93 -0.18 6.63
N THR A 147 11.89 0.17 7.37
CA THR A 147 11.98 0.39 8.82
C THR A 147 12.01 -0.93 9.59
N ASP A 148 12.37 -0.89 10.87
CA ASP A 148 12.23 -2.03 11.80
C ASP A 148 10.76 -2.45 12.04
N SER A 149 9.79 -1.69 11.51
CA SER A 149 8.36 -2.01 11.51
C SER A 149 7.87 -2.53 10.16
N CYS A 150 8.79 -2.82 9.23
CA CYS A 150 8.50 -3.32 7.88
C CYS A 150 7.57 -2.42 7.08
N THR A 151 7.73 -1.11 7.28
CA THR A 151 7.09 -0.07 6.48
C THR A 151 8.13 0.63 5.63
N PHE A 152 7.71 1.19 4.50
CA PHE A 152 8.61 2.03 3.71
C PHE A 152 9.00 3.29 4.49
N ASP A 153 10.30 3.59 4.49
CA ASP A 153 10.85 4.86 4.92
C ASP A 153 11.25 5.67 3.68
N THR A 154 10.46 6.70 3.41
CA THR A 154 10.66 7.60 2.27
C THR A 154 11.54 8.80 2.62
N SER A 155 12.10 8.88 3.83
CA SER A 155 13.02 9.96 4.19
C SER A 155 14.31 9.94 3.37
N THR A 156 14.64 8.80 2.76
CA THR A 156 15.75 8.61 1.82
C THR A 156 15.36 8.85 0.37
N CYS A 157 14.07 9.08 0.08
CA CYS A 157 13.61 9.37 -1.26
C CYS A 157 13.87 10.82 -1.65
N PRO A 158 14.54 11.08 -2.78
CA PRO A 158 14.74 12.43 -3.30
C PRO A 158 13.42 13.13 -3.61
N THR A 159 13.46 14.45 -3.70
CA THR A 159 12.30 15.22 -4.16
C THR A 159 12.01 15.00 -5.64
N LEU A 160 10.76 15.17 -6.05
CA LEU A 160 10.41 15.08 -7.47
C LEU A 160 11.17 16.14 -8.28
N ASN A 161 11.75 15.71 -9.40
CA ASN A 161 12.56 16.54 -10.31
C ASN A 161 13.94 16.96 -9.77
N GLU A 162 14.37 16.39 -8.64
CA GLU A 162 15.76 16.47 -8.22
C GLU A 162 16.67 15.74 -9.22
N GLY A 163 17.80 16.35 -9.58
CA GLY A 163 18.70 15.86 -10.62
C GLY A 163 18.32 16.28 -12.05
N ASP A 164 17.16 16.92 -12.26
CA ASP A 164 16.76 17.37 -13.59
C ASP A 164 17.61 18.54 -14.10
N PRO A 165 17.84 18.66 -15.43
CA PRO A 165 18.63 19.73 -15.99
C PRO A 165 17.88 21.08 -15.93
N CYS A 166 18.57 22.11 -15.47
CA CYS A 166 18.02 23.45 -15.33
C CYS A 166 18.88 24.53 -16.01
N SER A 167 18.25 25.67 -16.31
CA SER A 167 18.90 26.84 -16.88
C SER A 167 18.09 28.10 -16.60
N ALA A 168 18.59 29.26 -17.03
CA ALA A 168 17.83 30.50 -16.97
C ALA A 168 16.49 30.46 -17.75
N PHE A 169 16.35 29.53 -18.70
CA PHE A 169 15.16 29.36 -19.53
C PHE A 169 14.34 28.11 -19.18
N ASN A 170 14.85 27.27 -18.28
CA ASN A 170 14.18 26.08 -17.75
C ASN A 170 14.43 26.03 -16.23
N PRO A 171 13.68 26.80 -15.43
CA PRO A 171 13.83 26.80 -13.99
C PRO A 171 13.40 25.43 -13.42
N CYS A 172 13.86 25.14 -12.21
CA CYS A 172 13.41 23.95 -11.49
C CYS A 172 11.98 24.12 -10.98
N GLU A 173 11.24 23.02 -10.96
CA GLU A 173 9.91 22.93 -10.35
C GLU A 173 10.06 22.51 -8.87
N ASN A 174 8.94 22.44 -8.13
CA ASN A 174 8.88 21.93 -6.75
C ASN A 174 9.79 22.66 -5.73
N ASP A 175 9.93 23.99 -5.87
CA ASP A 175 10.77 24.83 -5.01
C ASP A 175 12.26 24.42 -4.97
N LEU A 176 12.74 23.69 -5.98
CA LEU A 176 14.12 23.26 -6.10
C LEU A 176 15.05 24.39 -6.59
N ASN A 177 16.32 24.27 -6.23
CA ASN A 177 17.37 25.21 -6.57
C ASN A 177 18.20 24.72 -7.75
N CYS A 178 18.31 25.55 -8.79
CA CYS A 178 19.19 25.26 -9.92
C CYS A 178 20.65 25.56 -9.59
N VAL A 179 21.50 24.54 -9.44
CA VAL A 179 22.95 24.65 -9.18
C VAL A 179 23.70 23.91 -10.29
N SER A 180 24.69 24.56 -10.91
CA SER A 180 25.51 23.94 -11.96
C SER A 180 24.73 23.23 -13.08
N ASN A 181 23.58 23.81 -13.47
CA ASN A 181 22.66 23.26 -14.47
C ASN A 181 21.87 22.01 -14.04
N THR A 182 21.78 21.72 -12.74
CA THR A 182 20.98 20.63 -12.18
C THR A 182 20.11 21.12 -11.01
N CYS A 183 18.92 20.56 -10.84
CA CYS A 183 17.99 20.88 -9.74
C CYS A 183 18.30 20.09 -8.46
N TYR A 184 18.26 20.76 -7.32
CA TYR A 184 18.59 20.23 -5.99
C TYR A 184 17.65 20.78 -4.92
N ASP A 185 17.30 19.97 -3.93
CA ASP A 185 16.39 20.37 -2.84
C ASP A 185 17.12 21.00 -1.65
N GLY A 186 18.45 20.91 -1.63
CA GLY A 186 19.29 21.40 -0.55
C GLY A 186 19.47 20.40 0.59
N SER A 187 19.13 19.14 0.36
CA SER A 187 19.39 18.02 1.27
C SER A 187 20.90 17.74 1.41
N PRO A 188 21.32 17.05 2.48
CA PRO A 188 22.72 16.67 2.67
C PRO A 188 23.27 15.89 1.47
N GLY A 189 24.46 16.28 0.97
CA GLY A 189 25.06 15.73 -0.25
C GLY A 189 24.83 16.53 -1.52
N ASP A 190 23.96 17.55 -1.49
CA ASP A 190 23.74 18.44 -2.63
C ASP A 190 24.86 19.47 -2.82
N PRO A 191 25.15 19.86 -4.08
CA PRO A 191 26.11 20.91 -4.36
C PRO A 191 25.59 22.27 -3.89
N CYS A 192 26.32 22.89 -2.96
CA CYS A 192 26.00 24.22 -2.46
C CYS A 192 26.37 25.30 -3.49
N LYS A 193 25.50 26.30 -3.69
CA LYS A 193 25.71 27.32 -4.73
C LYS A 193 26.71 28.41 -4.34
N MET A 194 26.85 28.76 -3.04
CA MET A 194 27.81 29.77 -2.53
C MET A 194 28.15 29.56 -1.04
N ASP A 195 29.36 29.96 -0.64
CA ASP A 195 29.96 29.86 0.69
C ASP A 195 29.05 30.33 1.85
N GLY A 196 28.23 31.37 1.62
CA GLY A 196 27.33 31.94 2.64
C GLY A 196 26.14 31.06 3.05
N GLN A 197 25.79 30.03 2.27
CA GLN A 197 24.76 29.04 2.62
C GLN A 197 25.35 27.91 3.50
N CYS A 198 26.66 27.68 3.38
CA CYS A 198 27.42 26.78 4.26
C CYS A 198 27.66 27.43 5.64
N GLU A 199 27.87 28.75 5.68
CA GLU A 199 28.11 29.50 6.93
C GLU A 199 26.83 29.79 7.75
N SER A 200 25.63 29.76 7.15
CA SER A 200 24.36 29.99 7.87
C SER A 200 23.77 28.75 8.54
N GLY A 201 24.34 27.56 8.29
CA GLY A 201 23.83 26.30 8.82
C GLY A 201 22.51 25.83 8.17
N GLN A 202 22.19 26.31 6.97
CA GLN A 202 20.95 25.97 6.24
C GLN A 202 21.16 24.90 5.16
N CYS A 203 22.16 24.04 5.33
CA CYS A 203 22.22 22.72 4.70
C CYS A 203 22.05 21.75 5.88
N GLU A 204 20.81 21.47 6.29
CA GLU A 204 20.57 20.72 7.54
C GLU A 204 21.00 19.25 7.37
N GLY A 205 22.29 18.96 7.63
CA GLY A 205 22.71 17.59 7.91
C GLY A 205 24.16 17.17 7.69
N ALA A 206 25.11 18.04 7.36
CA ALA A 206 26.48 17.58 7.14
C ALA A 206 27.60 18.35 7.85
N GLY A 207 28.48 17.55 8.46
CA GLY A 207 29.63 17.98 9.21
C GLY A 207 30.91 18.03 8.37
N LEU A 208 31.70 19.06 8.64
CA LEU A 208 33.15 19.18 8.50
C LEU A 208 33.78 19.09 7.09
N LEU A 209 33.98 20.29 6.56
CA LEU A 209 34.83 20.72 5.45
C LEU A 209 36.25 20.11 5.42
N THR A 210 36.63 19.47 4.30
CA THR A 210 37.90 19.72 3.58
C THR A 210 37.72 19.47 2.07
N ASP A 211 38.18 20.42 1.24
CA ASP A 211 38.33 20.36 -0.23
C ASP A 211 37.13 20.64 -1.16
N GLY A 212 36.23 21.56 -0.78
CA GLY A 212 35.36 22.25 -1.76
C GLY A 212 34.21 21.41 -2.33
N GLU A 213 33.93 20.27 -1.72
CA GLU A 213 32.71 19.49 -1.93
C GLU A 213 31.89 19.59 -0.64
N CYS A 214 30.59 19.87 -0.74
CA CYS A 214 29.68 19.76 0.39
C CYS A 214 29.61 18.27 0.74
N LEU A 215 30.27 17.88 1.85
CA LEU A 215 29.82 16.70 2.60
C LEU A 215 28.40 16.97 3.04
#